data_AF-D7W9G3-F1
#
_entry.id   AF-D7W9G3-F1
#
_cell.length_a   1.000
_cell.length_b   1.000
_cell.length_c   1.000
_cell.angle_alpha   90.00
_cell.angle_beta   90.00
_cell.angle_gamma   90.00
#
_symmetry.space_group_name_H-M   'P 1'
#
loop_
_entity.id
_entity.type
_entity.pdbx_description
1 polymer ?
#
loop_
_entity_poly.entity_id
_entity_poly.type
_entity_poly.pdbx_seq_one_letter_code
_entity_poly.pdbx_strand_id
1 'polypeptide(L)'
;MTTMLLKYREVDFERPHHFDDSNWDALLLEQQRFDRAVLAEDLGDVVGSLKTIIESISKTVLELGGESPNNKTKFPVVFQSAHAKLLDQSIEGHNLEGPSRNVLEQTRKMILSLDEIRNQSGSGHGRTFSPDIKPDTVEVLSAIAFSWIHWALPRIDNFAEGRPDVLIRDLIVINNTFTRGRLVNRLLDANLEKLEPKQQREIGLAVARRGMQGTFVVWEDGVEDCARSDSIKDWPVGYREGVFQGLYIDKIGNFHANSSSILISLRVIDPIPDIEDLVKETNEVCKASVPLHPERAWDDLVTKQRLDAAFQQQIGHRSAEDAEQLWQLKATLGLPPF
;
A
#
# COMPACT_ATOMS: atom_id res chain seq x y z
N MET A 1 -11.51 40.13 -16.72
CA MET A 1 -11.59 38.65 -16.68
C MET A 1 -11.80 38.06 -18.06
N THR A 2 -10.98 37.10 -18.50
CA THR A 2 -11.14 36.34 -19.75
C THR A 2 -12.10 35.16 -19.58
N THR A 3 -12.81 34.82 -20.65
CA THR A 3 -13.82 33.75 -20.67
C THR A 3 -13.26 32.37 -20.33
N MET A 4 -11.95 32.17 -20.45
CA MET A 4 -11.30 30.88 -20.22
C MET A 4 -11.06 30.57 -18.74
N LEU A 5 -10.63 31.55 -17.92
CA LEU A 5 -10.43 31.35 -16.48
C LEU A 5 -11.74 31.01 -15.75
N LEU A 6 -12.84 31.60 -16.20
CA LEU A 6 -14.17 31.31 -15.66
C LEU A 6 -14.58 29.85 -15.87
N LYS A 7 -14.16 29.21 -16.98
CA LYS A 7 -14.49 27.80 -17.25
C LYS A 7 -13.83 26.85 -16.25
N TYR A 8 -12.65 27.17 -15.75
CA TYR A 8 -11.95 26.32 -14.79
C TYR A 8 -12.61 26.29 -13.41
N ARG A 9 -13.46 27.28 -13.10
CA ARG A 9 -14.26 27.29 -11.87
C ARG A 9 -15.41 26.28 -11.90
N GLU A 10 -15.85 25.92 -13.10
CA GLU A 10 -16.94 24.96 -13.31
C GLU A 10 -16.42 23.52 -13.46
N VAL A 11 -15.11 23.32 -13.29
CA VAL A 11 -14.50 21.99 -13.38
C VAL A 11 -14.73 21.25 -12.06
N ASP A 12 -15.54 20.21 -12.12
CA ASP A 12 -15.71 19.29 -11.01
C ASP A 12 -14.62 18.22 -11.01
N PHE A 13 -14.08 17.94 -9.83
CA PHE A 13 -13.16 16.83 -9.62
C PHE A 13 -13.93 15.60 -9.16
N GLU A 14 -13.64 14.46 -9.79
CA GLU A 14 -14.12 13.17 -9.31
C GLU A 14 -13.15 12.64 -8.24
N ARG A 15 -13.70 12.25 -7.09
CA ARG A 15 -12.93 11.76 -5.96
C ARG A 15 -12.40 10.34 -6.23
N PRO A 16 -11.08 10.12 -6.17
CA PRO A 16 -10.54 8.76 -6.19
C PRO A 16 -10.92 7.99 -4.91
N HIS A 17 -11.16 6.68 -5.04
CA HIS A 17 -11.60 5.82 -3.94
C HIS A 17 -10.59 5.77 -2.78
N HIS A 18 -9.29 5.82 -3.11
CA HIS A 18 -8.21 5.76 -2.13
C HIS A 18 -7.79 7.13 -1.59
N PHE A 19 -8.47 8.19 -1.99
CA PHE A 19 -8.28 9.53 -1.43
C PHE A 19 -9.09 9.64 -0.14
N ASP A 20 -8.44 9.78 1.02
CA ASP A 20 -9.13 9.89 2.31
C ASP A 20 -9.93 11.20 2.45
N ASP A 21 -10.85 11.24 3.43
CA ASP A 21 -11.77 12.37 3.64
C ASP A 21 -11.03 13.67 3.95
N SER A 22 -10.00 13.61 4.80
CA SER A 22 -9.26 14.79 5.25
C SER A 22 -8.49 15.43 4.10
N ASN A 23 -7.82 14.61 3.29
CA ASN A 23 -7.11 15.04 2.11
C ASN A 23 -8.10 15.59 1.08
N TRP A 24 -9.25 14.92 0.87
CA TRP A 24 -10.25 15.36 -0.11
C TRP A 24 -10.86 16.72 0.26
N ASP A 25 -11.22 16.90 1.54
CA ASP A 25 -11.74 18.16 2.04
C ASP A 25 -10.70 19.29 1.91
N ALA A 26 -9.42 18.99 2.17
CA ALA A 26 -8.34 19.95 1.97
C ALA A 26 -8.22 20.38 0.49
N LEU A 27 -8.33 19.45 -0.45
CA LEU A 27 -8.31 19.74 -1.88
C LEU A 27 -9.50 20.62 -2.30
N LEU A 28 -10.71 20.31 -1.83
CA LEU A 28 -11.90 21.12 -2.10
C LEU A 28 -11.79 22.54 -1.52
N LEU A 29 -11.16 22.71 -0.35
CA LEU A 29 -10.88 24.03 0.22
C LEU A 29 -9.93 24.85 -0.66
N GLU A 30 -8.93 24.22 -1.29
CA GLU A 30 -8.04 24.90 -2.23
C GLU A 30 -8.73 25.22 -3.56
N GLN A 31 -9.66 24.38 -4.03
CA GLN A 31 -10.53 24.72 -5.17
C GLN A 31 -11.39 25.95 -4.88
N GLN A 32 -11.99 26.04 -3.69
CA GLN A 32 -12.75 27.22 -3.27
C GLN A 32 -11.87 28.49 -3.15
N ARG A 33 -10.58 28.35 -2.85
CA ARG A 33 -9.62 29.47 -2.87
C ARG A 33 -9.35 29.92 -4.30
N PHE A 34 -9.10 28.97 -5.21
CA PHE A 34 -8.96 29.25 -6.63
C PHE A 34 -10.17 30.02 -7.17
N ASP A 35 -11.39 29.58 -6.87
CA ASP A 35 -12.62 30.23 -7.35
C ASP A 35 -12.73 31.68 -6.86
N ARG A 36 -12.40 31.93 -5.60
CA ARG A 36 -12.41 33.28 -5.02
C ARG A 36 -11.33 34.16 -5.65
N ALA A 37 -10.15 33.63 -5.90
CA ALA A 37 -9.06 34.35 -6.56
C ALA A 37 -9.42 34.75 -8.00
N VAL A 38 -10.04 33.85 -8.76
CA VAL A 38 -10.54 34.15 -10.11
C VAL A 38 -11.58 35.27 -10.06
N LEU A 39 -12.57 35.18 -9.15
CA LEU A 39 -13.61 36.20 -9.00
C LEU A 39 -13.07 37.57 -8.58
N ALA A 40 -12.01 37.58 -7.76
CA ALA A 40 -11.33 38.79 -7.31
C ALA A 40 -10.35 39.37 -8.35
N GLU A 41 -10.16 38.70 -9.50
CA GLU A 41 -9.11 39.01 -10.48
C GLU A 41 -7.69 39.01 -9.87
N ASP A 42 -7.47 38.26 -8.78
CA ASP A 42 -6.15 38.12 -8.15
C ASP A 42 -5.35 37.01 -8.85
N LEU A 43 -4.68 37.39 -9.93
CA LEU A 43 -3.85 36.50 -10.74
C LEU A 43 -2.74 35.80 -9.94
N GLY A 44 -2.21 36.46 -8.92
CA GLY A 44 -1.16 35.89 -8.06
C GLY A 44 -1.72 34.78 -7.17
N ASP A 45 -2.91 34.99 -6.61
CA ASP A 45 -3.59 34.00 -5.76
C ASP A 45 -4.21 32.85 -6.58
N VAL A 46 -4.57 33.09 -7.85
CA VAL A 46 -4.92 32.02 -8.80
C VAL A 46 -3.75 31.06 -8.96
N VAL A 47 -2.56 31.57 -9.28
CA VAL A 47 -1.34 30.76 -9.42
C VAL A 47 -0.97 30.08 -8.09
N GLY A 48 -1.13 30.79 -6.97
CA GLY A 48 -0.92 30.26 -5.63
C GLY A 48 -1.82 29.05 -5.33
N SER A 49 -3.12 29.17 -5.60
CA SER A 49 -4.12 28.12 -5.37
C SER A 49 -3.87 26.89 -6.25
N LEU A 50 -3.55 27.08 -7.54
CA LEU A 50 -3.18 25.97 -8.44
C LEU A 50 -2.01 25.15 -7.91
N LYS A 51 -0.96 25.81 -7.41
CA LYS A 51 0.17 25.13 -6.78
C LYS A 51 -0.28 24.31 -5.58
N THR A 52 -1.10 24.88 -4.70
CA THR A 52 -1.53 24.19 -3.49
C THR A 52 -2.40 22.97 -3.82
N ILE A 53 -3.27 23.04 -4.83
CA ILE A 53 -4.05 21.89 -5.32
C ILE A 53 -3.11 20.78 -5.80
N ILE A 54 -2.15 21.10 -6.69
CA ILE A 54 -1.17 20.13 -7.21
C ILE A 54 -0.33 19.54 -6.06
N GLU A 55 0.08 20.37 -5.10
CA GLU A 55 0.87 19.94 -3.94
C GLU A 55 0.08 19.00 -3.03
N SER A 56 -1.20 19.28 -2.79
CA SER A 56 -2.10 18.43 -2.01
C SER A 56 -2.23 17.05 -2.66
N ILE A 57 -2.55 16.98 -3.95
CA ILE A 57 -2.60 15.72 -4.71
C ILE A 57 -1.26 14.98 -4.62
N SER A 58 -0.15 15.70 -4.80
CA SER A 58 1.18 15.10 -4.77
C SER A 58 1.53 14.51 -3.41
N LYS A 59 1.18 15.19 -2.31
CA LYS A 59 1.40 14.68 -0.94
C LYS A 59 0.59 13.42 -0.70
N THR A 60 -0.69 13.39 -1.09
CA THR A 60 -1.52 12.18 -0.98
C THR A 60 -0.92 11.00 -1.75
N VAL A 61 -0.40 11.22 -2.97
CA VAL A 61 0.31 10.16 -3.72
C VAL A 61 1.55 9.65 -2.98
N LEU A 62 2.33 10.53 -2.36
CA LEU A 62 3.50 10.13 -1.58
C LEU A 62 3.10 9.37 -0.30
N GLU A 63 2.08 9.84 0.40
CA GLU A 63 1.51 9.18 1.59
C GLU A 63 0.99 7.77 1.26
N LEU A 64 0.26 7.61 0.16
CA LEU A 64 -0.14 6.30 -0.36
C LEU A 64 1.05 5.42 -0.75
N GLY A 65 2.17 6.04 -1.12
CA GLY A 65 3.45 5.39 -1.37
C GLY A 65 4.24 5.00 -0.11
N GLY A 66 3.71 5.25 1.09
CA GLY A 66 4.39 5.03 2.37
C GLY A 66 5.38 6.14 2.75
N GLU A 67 5.44 7.23 1.99
CA GLU A 67 6.32 8.37 2.26
C GLU A 67 5.57 9.45 3.05
N SER A 68 6.20 9.98 4.09
CA SER A 68 5.67 11.16 4.81
C SER A 68 6.47 12.40 4.40
N PRO A 69 6.05 13.13 3.34
CA PRO A 69 6.75 14.34 2.92
C PRO A 69 6.73 15.36 4.06
N ASN A 70 7.91 15.68 4.59
CA ASN A 70 8.07 16.72 5.60
C ASN A 70 7.53 18.06 5.08
N ASN A 71 6.86 18.85 5.94
CA ASN A 71 6.42 20.21 5.62
C ASN A 71 7.54 21.15 5.14
N LYS A 72 8.82 20.77 5.32
CA LYS A 72 9.97 21.51 4.79
C LYS A 72 10.37 21.12 3.36
N THR A 73 9.85 20.03 2.83
CA THR A 73 10.15 19.58 1.47
C THR A 73 9.56 20.55 0.47
N LYS A 74 10.40 21.04 -0.47
CA LYS A 74 9.98 22.04 -1.44
C LYS A 74 9.05 21.41 -2.48
N PHE A 75 8.06 22.18 -2.93
CA PHE A 75 7.09 21.79 -3.95
C PHE A 75 7.70 21.05 -5.16
N PRO A 76 8.79 21.52 -5.82
CA PRO A 76 9.35 20.81 -6.97
C PRO A 76 9.71 19.36 -6.67
N VAL A 77 10.24 19.08 -5.48
CA VAL A 77 10.65 17.73 -5.07
C VAL A 77 9.43 16.85 -4.83
N VAL A 78 8.43 17.37 -4.10
CA VAL A 78 7.18 16.66 -3.82
C VAL A 78 6.44 16.31 -5.12
N PHE A 79 6.25 17.31 -5.98
CA PHE A 79 5.55 17.15 -7.26
C PHE A 79 6.27 16.19 -8.21
N GLN A 80 7.59 16.31 -8.37
CA GLN A 80 8.35 15.43 -9.26
C GLN A 80 8.29 13.96 -8.81
N SER A 81 8.38 13.72 -7.49
CA SER A 81 8.32 12.37 -6.93
C SER A 81 6.94 11.75 -7.14
N ALA A 82 5.87 12.51 -6.87
CA ALA A 82 4.51 12.06 -7.12
C ALA A 82 4.22 11.83 -8.62
N HIS A 83 4.67 12.74 -9.48
CA HIS A 83 4.53 12.59 -10.93
C HIS A 83 5.22 11.32 -11.43
N ALA A 84 6.45 11.06 -10.98
CA ALA A 84 7.19 9.85 -11.38
C ALA A 84 6.45 8.57 -10.97
N LYS A 85 5.87 8.55 -9.76
CA LYS A 85 5.06 7.44 -9.25
C LYS A 85 3.76 7.21 -10.02
N LEU A 86 3.06 8.28 -10.39
CA LEU A 86 1.84 8.16 -11.22
C LEU A 86 2.15 7.75 -12.66
N LEU A 87 3.35 8.06 -13.13
CA LEU A 87 3.79 7.79 -14.50
C LEU A 87 4.40 6.39 -14.65
N ASP A 88 5.11 5.90 -13.64
CA ASP A 88 5.61 4.53 -13.53
C ASP A 88 4.62 3.65 -12.75
N GLN A 89 3.64 3.13 -13.49
CA GLN A 89 2.69 2.11 -13.08
C GLN A 89 3.00 0.78 -13.81
N SER A 90 4.29 0.44 -13.87
CA SER A 90 4.79 -0.76 -14.58
C SER A 90 4.20 -2.04 -14.01
N ILE A 91 3.89 -2.05 -12.73
CA ILE A 91 3.47 -3.25 -12.02
C ILE A 91 1.98 -3.50 -12.30
N GLU A 92 1.19 -2.43 -12.40
CA GLU A 92 -0.25 -2.41 -12.71
C GLU A 92 -0.57 -2.60 -14.21
N GLY A 93 0.44 -2.77 -15.07
CA GLY A 93 0.26 -2.90 -16.53
C GLY A 93 -0.28 -1.63 -17.22
N HIS A 94 -0.31 -0.49 -16.52
CA HIS A 94 -0.85 0.79 -16.99
C HIS A 94 0.24 1.82 -17.28
N ASN A 95 1.43 1.32 -17.61
CA ASN A 95 2.58 2.14 -17.87
C ASN A 95 2.40 2.99 -19.12
N LEU A 96 2.76 4.26 -19.02
CA LEU A 96 2.77 5.16 -20.16
C LEU A 96 4.15 5.14 -20.81
N GLU A 97 4.18 4.69 -22.06
CA GLU A 97 5.39 4.60 -22.87
C GLU A 97 5.33 5.49 -24.11
N GLY A 98 6.50 5.71 -24.72
CA GLY A 98 6.61 6.37 -26.01
C GLY A 98 6.05 7.80 -26.02
N PRO A 99 5.34 8.22 -27.09
CA PRO A 99 4.87 9.59 -27.26
C PRO A 99 3.97 10.10 -26.13
N SER A 100 3.13 9.25 -25.54
CA SER A 100 2.23 9.65 -24.44
C SER A 100 3.00 10.01 -23.17
N ARG A 101 4.08 9.28 -22.88
CA ARG A 101 5.01 9.63 -21.78
C ARG A 101 5.64 10.99 -22.00
N ASN A 102 6.06 11.28 -23.23
CA ASN A 102 6.70 12.55 -23.57
C ASN A 102 5.78 13.75 -23.33
N VAL A 103 4.48 13.63 -23.64
CA VAL A 103 3.49 14.68 -23.38
C VAL A 103 3.46 15.02 -21.88
N LEU A 104 3.40 14.01 -21.02
CA LEU A 104 3.33 14.20 -19.57
C LEU A 104 4.62 14.74 -18.97
N GLU A 105 5.78 14.33 -19.50
CA GLU A 105 7.06 14.92 -19.11
C GLU A 105 7.15 16.41 -19.49
N GLN A 106 6.55 16.83 -20.60
CA GLN A 106 6.43 18.26 -20.90
C GLN A 106 5.46 18.96 -19.96
N THR A 107 4.31 18.36 -19.66
CA THR A 107 3.37 18.87 -18.65
C THR A 107 4.06 19.06 -17.30
N ARG A 108 4.88 18.11 -16.87
CA ARG A 108 5.69 18.20 -15.64
C ARG A 108 6.61 19.43 -15.66
N LYS A 109 7.34 19.64 -16.76
CA LYS A 109 8.23 20.82 -16.90
C LYS A 109 7.44 22.13 -16.84
N MET A 110 6.29 22.18 -17.50
CA MET A 110 5.44 23.37 -17.50
C MET A 110 4.86 23.69 -16.11
N ILE A 111 4.48 22.67 -15.33
CA ILE A 111 4.05 22.86 -13.94
C ILE A 111 5.20 23.33 -13.05
N LEU A 112 6.43 22.87 -13.28
CA LEU A 112 7.58 23.37 -12.52
C LEU A 112 7.83 24.86 -12.76
N SER A 113 7.59 25.35 -13.98
CA SER A 113 7.63 26.79 -14.27
C SER A 113 6.57 27.60 -13.50
N LEU A 114 5.47 26.98 -13.06
CA LEU A 114 4.46 27.63 -12.20
C LEU A 114 5.09 28.06 -10.87
N ASP A 115 5.93 27.23 -10.26
CA ASP A 115 6.64 27.57 -9.00
C ASP A 115 7.60 28.74 -9.20
N GLU A 116 8.33 28.75 -10.32
CA GLU A 116 9.24 29.84 -10.68
C GLU A 116 8.49 31.16 -10.89
N ILE A 117 7.38 31.14 -11.64
CA ILE A 117 6.52 32.30 -11.87
C ILE A 117 5.91 32.79 -10.55
N ARG A 118 5.46 31.89 -9.67
CA ARG A 118 4.98 32.24 -8.33
C ARG A 118 6.11 32.87 -7.49
N ASN A 119 7.32 32.33 -7.53
CA ASN A 119 8.42 32.84 -6.71
C ASN A 119 8.90 34.23 -7.17
N GLN A 120 8.90 34.44 -8.49
CA GLN A 120 9.22 35.74 -9.10
C GLN A 120 8.08 36.75 -8.87
N SER A 121 6.83 36.30 -9.02
CA SER A 121 5.66 37.17 -9.17
C SER A 121 4.51 36.88 -8.18
N GLY A 122 4.78 36.37 -6.97
CA GLY A 122 3.78 35.76 -6.05
C GLY A 122 2.60 36.61 -5.58
N SER A 123 1.79 36.13 -4.62
CA SER A 123 0.48 36.71 -4.21
C SER A 123 0.48 38.11 -3.56
N GLY A 124 1.55 38.91 -3.71
CA GLY A 124 1.65 40.30 -3.23
C GLY A 124 1.71 40.46 -1.70
N HIS A 125 1.52 39.41 -0.90
CA HIS A 125 1.53 39.49 0.56
C HIS A 125 2.89 39.97 1.09
N GLY A 126 2.92 41.21 1.58
CA GLY A 126 4.10 41.86 2.16
C GLY A 126 5.07 42.50 1.16
N ARG A 127 4.73 42.61 -0.12
CA ARG A 127 5.58 43.31 -1.13
C ARG A 127 5.06 44.73 -1.41
N THR A 128 6.00 45.64 -1.67
CA THR A 128 5.74 47.05 -2.01
C THR A 128 5.26 47.28 -3.44
N PHE A 129 5.22 46.24 -4.28
CA PHE A 129 4.73 46.30 -5.66
C PHE A 129 3.85 45.08 -5.99
N SER A 130 2.78 45.32 -6.74
CA SER A 130 1.97 44.24 -7.31
C SER A 130 2.79 43.52 -8.41
N PRO A 131 2.80 42.19 -8.44
CA PRO A 131 3.48 41.46 -9.48
C PRO A 131 2.78 41.65 -10.83
N ASP A 132 3.58 41.84 -11.88
CA ASP A 132 3.11 41.94 -13.28
C ASP A 132 2.97 40.53 -13.88
N ILE A 133 1.95 39.79 -13.46
CA ILE A 133 1.55 38.55 -14.13
C ILE A 133 0.53 38.89 -15.22
N LYS A 134 0.84 38.52 -16.46
CA LYS A 134 -0.10 38.71 -17.57
C LYS A 134 -1.26 37.71 -17.50
N PRO A 135 -2.52 38.14 -17.75
CA PRO A 135 -3.68 37.26 -17.78
C PRO A 135 -3.50 36.01 -18.67
N ASP A 136 -2.98 36.20 -19.88
CA ASP A 136 -2.73 35.11 -20.83
C ASP A 136 -1.79 34.04 -20.27
N THR A 137 -0.80 34.43 -19.46
CA THR A 137 0.10 33.49 -18.79
C THR A 137 -0.66 32.64 -17.76
N VAL A 138 -1.54 33.26 -16.97
CA VAL A 138 -2.34 32.55 -15.95
C VAL A 138 -3.32 31.59 -16.60
N GLU A 139 -3.90 31.96 -17.74
CA GLU A 139 -4.78 31.07 -18.51
C GLU A 139 -4.07 29.81 -18.97
N VAL A 140 -2.87 29.96 -19.55
CA VAL A 140 -2.06 28.83 -19.99
C VAL A 140 -1.65 27.95 -18.81
N LEU A 141 -1.21 28.55 -17.70
CA LEU A 141 -0.87 27.80 -16.49
C LEU A 141 -2.07 27.04 -15.91
N SER A 142 -3.25 27.67 -15.91
CA SER A 142 -4.49 27.03 -15.46
C SER A 142 -4.83 25.83 -16.34
N ALA A 143 -4.74 25.98 -17.66
CA ALA A 143 -4.98 24.88 -18.60
C ALA A 143 -4.07 23.67 -18.34
N ILE A 144 -2.78 23.94 -18.12
CA ILE A 144 -1.77 22.91 -17.87
C ILE A 144 -2.01 22.24 -16.51
N ALA A 145 -2.30 23.02 -15.47
CA ALA A 145 -2.56 22.52 -14.13
C ALA A 145 -3.80 21.62 -14.10
N PHE A 146 -4.93 22.08 -14.62
CA PHE A 146 -6.16 21.28 -14.68
C PHE A 146 -6.01 20.04 -15.56
N SER A 147 -5.29 20.12 -16.68
CA SER A 147 -4.98 18.94 -17.51
C SER A 147 -4.21 17.88 -16.73
N TRP A 148 -3.25 18.30 -15.90
CA TRP A 148 -2.52 17.38 -15.04
C TRP A 148 -3.37 16.82 -13.91
N ILE A 149 -4.20 17.65 -13.26
CA ILE A 149 -5.10 17.21 -12.18
C ILE A 149 -6.07 16.14 -12.68
N HIS A 150 -6.71 16.35 -13.83
CA HIS A 150 -7.60 15.37 -14.45
C HIS A 150 -6.90 14.08 -14.86
N TRP A 151 -5.62 14.17 -15.25
CA TRP A 151 -4.82 12.98 -15.53
C TRP A 151 -4.40 12.25 -14.25
N ALA A 152 -4.04 12.99 -13.20
CA ALA A 152 -3.48 12.46 -11.97
C ALA A 152 -4.54 11.76 -11.12
N LEU A 153 -5.70 12.40 -10.89
CA LEU A 153 -6.71 11.90 -9.96
C LEU A 153 -7.16 10.45 -10.25
N PRO A 154 -7.58 10.09 -11.48
CA PRO A 154 -7.99 8.70 -11.77
C PRO A 154 -6.85 7.68 -11.62
N ARG A 155 -5.59 8.12 -11.80
CA ARG A 155 -4.42 7.26 -11.67
C ARG A 155 -4.02 7.00 -10.23
N ILE A 156 -4.54 7.78 -9.26
CA ILE A 156 -4.29 7.54 -7.84
C ILE A 156 -4.86 6.18 -7.42
N ASP A 157 -6.05 5.82 -7.90
CA ASP A 157 -6.65 4.53 -7.58
C ASP A 157 -5.80 3.38 -8.10
N ASN A 158 -5.38 3.43 -9.37
CA ASN A 158 -4.47 2.45 -9.94
C ASN A 158 -3.16 2.37 -9.15
N PHE A 159 -2.56 3.52 -8.82
CA PHE A 159 -1.32 3.59 -8.06
C PHE A 159 -1.46 3.02 -6.64
N ALA A 160 -2.63 3.17 -6.02
CA ALA A 160 -2.89 2.73 -4.66
C ALA A 160 -3.17 1.23 -4.56
N GLU A 161 -3.79 0.62 -5.58
CA GLU A 161 -4.17 -0.81 -5.55
C GLU A 161 -2.96 -1.74 -5.32
N GLY A 162 -1.79 -1.39 -5.86
CA GLY A 162 -0.54 -2.13 -5.68
C GLY A 162 0.24 -1.84 -4.40
N ARG A 163 -0.24 -0.97 -3.50
CA ARG A 163 0.58 -0.56 -2.34
C ARG A 163 0.38 -1.48 -1.12
N PRO A 164 1.47 -1.88 -0.44
CA PRO A 164 1.40 -2.74 0.75
C PRO A 164 0.44 -2.25 1.83
N ASP A 165 0.51 -0.95 2.19
CA ASP A 165 -0.31 -0.39 3.27
C ASP A 165 -1.81 -0.39 2.92
N VAL A 166 -2.13 -0.11 1.66
CA VAL A 166 -3.50 -0.15 1.14
C VAL A 166 -4.01 -1.59 1.09
N LEU A 167 -3.17 -2.54 0.65
CA LEU A 167 -3.49 -3.97 0.66
C LEU A 167 -3.75 -4.49 2.07
N ILE A 168 -2.89 -4.16 3.03
CA ILE A 168 -3.06 -4.53 4.44
C ILE A 168 -4.33 -3.92 5.01
N ARG A 169 -4.59 -2.63 4.74
CA ARG A 169 -5.82 -1.95 5.14
C ARG A 169 -7.06 -2.66 4.60
N ASP A 170 -7.07 -3.04 3.33
CA ASP A 170 -8.20 -3.73 2.71
C ASP A 170 -8.42 -5.14 3.24
N LEU A 171 -7.32 -5.86 3.51
CA LEU A 171 -7.37 -7.20 4.10
C LEU A 171 -7.89 -7.19 5.54
N ILE A 172 -7.44 -6.23 6.37
CA ILE A 172 -7.63 -6.29 7.83
C ILE A 172 -8.63 -5.25 8.34
N VAL A 173 -8.50 -4.00 7.92
CA VAL A 173 -9.19 -2.84 8.51
C VAL A 173 -10.56 -2.65 7.88
N ILE A 174 -10.62 -2.54 6.54
CA ILE A 174 -11.88 -2.39 5.80
C ILE A 174 -12.59 -3.73 5.63
N ASN A 175 -11.83 -4.83 5.63
CA ASN A 175 -12.36 -6.17 5.41
C ASN A 175 -13.04 -6.29 4.03
N ASN A 176 -12.39 -5.74 3.01
CA ASN A 176 -12.93 -5.58 1.66
C ASN A 176 -13.25 -6.96 1.03
N THR A 177 -14.13 -6.95 0.02
CA THR A 177 -14.50 -8.15 -0.72
C THR A 177 -13.46 -8.44 -1.81
N PHE A 178 -12.87 -9.64 -1.77
CA PHE A 178 -11.92 -10.13 -2.77
C PHE A 178 -12.63 -11.11 -3.70
N THR A 179 -12.53 -10.86 -5.00
CA THR A 179 -12.91 -11.79 -6.07
C THR A 179 -11.68 -12.57 -6.53
N ARG A 180 -11.90 -13.75 -7.12
CA ARG A 180 -10.83 -14.65 -7.56
C ARG A 180 -9.80 -13.94 -8.43
N GLY A 181 -8.51 -14.11 -8.11
CA GLY A 181 -7.39 -13.51 -8.83
C GLY A 181 -7.12 -12.04 -8.49
N ARG A 182 -8.03 -11.36 -7.78
CA ARG A 182 -7.80 -9.96 -7.36
C ARG A 182 -6.66 -9.86 -6.36
N LEU A 183 -6.56 -10.80 -5.41
CA LEU A 183 -5.44 -10.79 -4.47
C LEU A 183 -4.12 -11.06 -5.18
N VAL A 184 -4.09 -12.04 -6.10
CA VAL A 184 -2.91 -12.35 -6.90
C VAL A 184 -2.41 -11.12 -7.65
N ASN A 185 -3.30 -10.42 -8.35
CA ASN A 185 -2.93 -9.19 -9.06
C ASN A 185 -2.34 -8.15 -8.11
N ARG A 186 -2.97 -7.91 -6.95
CA ARG A 186 -2.46 -6.93 -5.98
C ARG A 186 -1.12 -7.32 -5.36
N LEU A 187 -0.86 -8.61 -5.17
CA LEU A 187 0.44 -9.10 -4.69
C LEU A 187 1.53 -8.96 -5.76
N LEU A 188 1.18 -9.21 -7.03
CA LEU A 188 2.05 -8.93 -8.17
C LEU A 188 2.36 -7.43 -8.26
N ASP A 189 1.32 -6.59 -8.14
CA ASP A 189 1.41 -5.12 -8.14
C ASP A 189 2.26 -4.59 -6.98
N ALA A 190 2.18 -5.23 -5.81
CA ALA A 190 3.03 -4.92 -4.66
C ALA A 190 4.49 -5.29 -4.86
N ASN A 191 4.80 -6.14 -5.84
CA ASN A 191 6.15 -6.60 -6.17
C ASN A 191 6.92 -7.02 -4.92
N LEU A 192 6.40 -8.06 -4.25
CA LEU A 192 6.86 -8.52 -2.95
C LEU A 192 8.39 -8.61 -2.86
N GLU A 193 9.06 -9.11 -3.91
CA GLU A 193 10.52 -9.26 -4.00
C GLU A 193 11.29 -7.96 -3.70
N LYS A 194 10.75 -6.79 -4.09
CA LYS A 194 11.39 -5.48 -3.93
C LYS A 194 11.03 -4.76 -2.64
N LEU A 195 10.08 -5.27 -1.87
CA LEU A 195 9.68 -4.66 -0.61
C LEU A 195 10.71 -4.95 0.49
N GLU A 196 10.77 -4.06 1.48
CA GLU A 196 11.56 -4.32 2.68
C GLU A 196 11.03 -5.57 3.40
N PRO A 197 11.90 -6.41 4.02
CA PRO A 197 11.48 -7.65 4.66
C PRO A 197 10.34 -7.47 5.67
N LYS A 198 10.35 -6.34 6.40
CA LYS A 198 9.28 -5.98 7.34
C LYS A 198 7.92 -5.82 6.64
N GLN A 199 7.87 -5.15 5.48
CA GLN A 199 6.64 -4.95 4.72
C GLN A 199 6.15 -6.26 4.11
N GLN A 200 7.06 -7.09 3.59
CA GLN A 200 6.71 -8.44 3.13
C GLN A 200 6.02 -9.23 4.25
N ARG A 201 6.59 -9.20 5.46
CA ARG A 201 6.07 -9.88 6.64
C ARG A 201 4.71 -9.35 7.09
N GLU A 202 4.53 -8.03 7.10
CA GLU A 202 3.25 -7.41 7.43
C GLU A 202 2.14 -7.81 6.43
N ILE A 203 2.44 -7.89 5.14
CA ILE A 203 1.50 -8.36 4.12
C ILE A 203 1.17 -9.85 4.33
N GLY A 204 2.18 -10.71 4.50
CA GLY A 204 1.97 -12.14 4.72
C GLY A 204 1.10 -12.41 5.95
N LEU A 205 1.36 -11.68 7.04
CA LEU A 205 0.56 -11.72 8.27
C LEU A 205 -0.89 -11.30 8.03
N ALA A 206 -1.10 -10.23 7.26
CA ALA A 206 -2.43 -9.74 6.91
C ALA A 206 -3.21 -10.75 6.04
N VAL A 207 -2.55 -11.33 5.05
CA VAL A 207 -3.16 -12.34 4.16
C VAL A 207 -3.58 -13.57 4.94
N ALA A 208 -2.69 -14.15 5.76
CA ALA A 208 -3.00 -15.33 6.56
C ALA A 208 -4.17 -15.09 7.51
N ARG A 209 -4.15 -13.98 8.26
CA ARG A 209 -5.25 -13.61 9.18
C ARG A 209 -6.58 -13.44 8.44
N ARG A 210 -6.57 -12.82 7.27
CA ARG A 210 -7.80 -12.64 6.46
C ARG A 210 -8.31 -13.97 5.90
N GLY A 211 -7.41 -14.85 5.45
CA GLY A 211 -7.75 -16.20 5.03
C GLY A 211 -8.40 -17.01 6.17
N MET A 212 -7.83 -16.94 7.37
CA MET A 212 -8.35 -17.60 8.58
C MET A 212 -9.74 -17.10 9.00
N GLN A 213 -10.16 -15.91 8.56
CA GLN A 213 -11.53 -15.38 8.79
C GLN A 213 -12.58 -15.96 7.83
N GLY A 214 -12.27 -17.03 7.11
CA GLY A 214 -13.20 -17.70 6.19
C GLY A 214 -13.29 -17.04 4.81
N THR A 215 -12.28 -16.26 4.42
CA THR A 215 -12.22 -15.66 3.08
C THR A 215 -11.53 -16.63 2.13
N PHE A 216 -12.29 -17.59 1.60
CA PHE A 216 -11.77 -18.69 0.76
C PHE A 216 -10.85 -18.22 -0.38
N VAL A 217 -11.21 -17.12 -1.05
CA VAL A 217 -10.38 -16.56 -2.14
C VAL A 217 -9.01 -16.10 -1.64
N VAL A 218 -8.95 -15.43 -0.49
CA VAL A 218 -7.68 -14.96 0.08
C VAL A 218 -6.83 -16.14 0.57
N TRP A 219 -7.48 -17.18 1.08
CA TRP A 219 -6.83 -18.42 1.45
C TRP A 219 -6.21 -19.13 0.24
N GLU A 220 -6.98 -19.32 -0.84
CA GLU A 220 -6.51 -19.93 -2.09
C GLU A 220 -5.35 -19.12 -2.70
N ASP A 221 -5.61 -17.85 -3.02
CA ASP A 221 -4.70 -16.98 -3.80
C ASP A 221 -3.41 -16.61 -3.05
N GLY A 222 -3.46 -16.54 -1.71
CA GLY A 222 -2.37 -15.96 -0.90
C GLY A 222 -1.67 -16.92 0.04
N VAL A 223 -2.36 -17.96 0.53
CA VAL A 223 -1.82 -18.91 1.50
C VAL A 223 -1.51 -20.24 0.81
N GLU A 224 -2.48 -20.85 0.13
CA GLU A 224 -2.28 -22.14 -0.53
C GLU A 224 -1.31 -22.04 -1.70
N ASP A 225 -1.44 -21.03 -2.56
CA ASP A 225 -0.53 -20.84 -3.68
C ASP A 225 0.92 -20.57 -3.23
N CYS A 226 1.09 -19.89 -2.09
CA CYS A 226 2.39 -19.74 -1.44
C CYS A 226 2.95 -21.08 -0.95
N ALA A 227 2.12 -21.89 -0.28
CA ALA A 227 2.50 -23.20 0.25
C ALA A 227 2.80 -24.25 -0.83
N ARG A 228 2.28 -24.09 -2.06
CA ARG A 228 2.51 -24.99 -3.20
C ARG A 228 3.79 -24.66 -3.98
N SER A 229 4.40 -23.52 -3.73
CA SER A 229 5.59 -23.04 -4.45
C SER A 229 6.81 -23.08 -3.54
N ASP A 230 7.94 -23.55 -4.07
CA ASP A 230 9.25 -23.48 -3.39
C ASP A 230 10.03 -22.21 -3.78
N SER A 231 9.47 -21.37 -4.65
CA SER A 231 10.11 -20.15 -5.13
C SER A 231 10.13 -19.09 -4.03
N ILE A 232 11.32 -18.82 -3.50
CA ILE A 232 11.57 -17.68 -2.60
C ILE A 232 11.64 -16.34 -3.36
N LYS A 233 11.57 -16.38 -4.70
CA LYS A 233 11.48 -15.18 -5.52
C LYS A 233 10.04 -14.69 -5.63
N ASP A 234 9.14 -15.61 -5.99
CA ASP A 234 7.71 -15.30 -6.15
C ASP A 234 7.04 -15.10 -4.79
N TRP A 235 7.50 -15.84 -3.78
CA TRP A 235 7.06 -15.73 -2.39
C TRP A 235 8.27 -15.50 -1.49
N PRO A 236 8.69 -14.24 -1.30
CA PRO A 236 9.84 -13.88 -0.49
C PRO A 236 9.77 -14.40 0.95
N VAL A 237 10.95 -14.59 1.56
CA VAL A 237 11.10 -15.10 2.92
C VAL A 237 10.24 -14.32 3.92
N GLY A 238 10.28 -12.99 3.89
CA GLY A 238 9.49 -12.17 4.81
C GLY A 238 7.98 -12.41 4.67
N TYR A 239 7.47 -12.58 3.44
CA TYR A 239 6.06 -12.90 3.22
C TYR A 239 5.69 -14.26 3.83
N ARG A 240 6.52 -15.28 3.62
CA ARG A 240 6.32 -16.63 4.17
C ARG A 240 6.35 -16.63 5.70
N GLU A 241 7.29 -15.91 6.31
CA GLU A 241 7.35 -15.69 7.76
C GLU A 241 6.05 -15.09 8.30
N GLY A 242 5.56 -14.05 7.63
CA GLY A 242 4.30 -13.40 7.98
C GLY A 242 3.11 -14.34 7.88
N VAL A 243 3.02 -15.09 6.77
CA VAL A 243 1.96 -16.09 6.57
C VAL A 243 2.03 -17.16 7.66
N PHE A 244 3.21 -17.72 7.92
CA PHE A 244 3.41 -18.70 8.98
C PHE A 244 2.88 -18.20 10.31
N GLN A 245 3.33 -17.03 10.77
CA GLN A 245 2.89 -16.46 12.04
C GLN A 245 1.37 -16.22 12.06
N GLY A 246 0.81 -15.65 10.99
CA GLY A 246 -0.62 -15.34 10.88
C GLY A 246 -1.56 -16.54 10.83
N LEU A 247 -1.06 -17.73 10.54
CA LEU A 247 -1.83 -18.98 10.59
C LEU A 247 -2.01 -19.53 12.02
N TYR A 248 -1.25 -19.01 12.99
CA TYR A 248 -1.36 -19.36 14.41
C TYR A 248 -2.16 -18.36 15.24
N ILE A 249 -2.15 -17.08 14.86
CA ILE A 249 -2.64 -15.98 15.71
C ILE A 249 -3.71 -15.12 15.05
N ASP A 250 -4.71 -14.72 15.82
CA ASP A 250 -5.75 -13.78 15.39
C ASP A 250 -5.25 -12.32 15.35
N LYS A 251 -6.16 -11.38 15.05
CA LYS A 251 -5.87 -9.93 14.99
C LYS A 251 -5.49 -9.33 16.35
N ILE A 252 -5.85 -9.96 17.46
CA ILE A 252 -5.60 -9.50 18.84
C ILE A 252 -4.32 -10.16 19.40
N GLY A 253 -3.78 -11.17 18.68
CA GLY A 253 -2.59 -11.91 19.07
C GLY A 253 -2.89 -13.18 19.86
N ASN A 254 -4.13 -13.63 19.90
CA ASN A 254 -4.50 -14.89 20.54
C ASN A 254 -4.34 -16.08 19.57
N PHE A 255 -4.01 -17.23 20.13
CA PHE A 255 -4.01 -18.51 19.43
C PHE A 255 -5.36 -18.80 18.74
N HIS A 256 -5.32 -19.06 17.44
CA HIS A 256 -6.50 -19.28 16.58
C HIS A 256 -6.25 -20.35 15.50
N ALA A 257 -5.23 -21.19 15.65
CA ALA A 257 -4.89 -22.19 14.64
C ALA A 257 -5.93 -23.31 14.54
N ASN A 258 -6.08 -23.87 13.34
CA ASN A 258 -6.80 -25.12 13.10
C ASN A 258 -5.87 -26.13 12.39
N SER A 259 -6.35 -27.36 12.17
CA SER A 259 -5.48 -28.42 11.64
C SER A 259 -4.96 -28.10 10.24
N SER A 260 -5.80 -27.48 9.41
CA SER A 260 -5.42 -27.07 8.06
C SER A 260 -4.39 -25.95 8.09
N SER A 261 -4.55 -24.97 8.99
CA SER A 261 -3.61 -23.85 9.12
C SER A 261 -2.23 -24.30 9.58
N ILE A 262 -2.14 -25.26 10.51
CA ILE A 262 -0.86 -25.82 10.94
C ILE A 262 -0.19 -26.58 9.79
N LEU A 263 -0.92 -27.50 9.13
CA LEU A 263 -0.37 -28.28 8.01
C LEU A 263 0.18 -27.38 6.90
N ILE A 264 -0.55 -26.32 6.56
CA ILE A 264 -0.13 -25.37 5.54
C ILE A 264 1.04 -24.50 6.03
N SER A 265 1.04 -24.06 7.28
CA SER A 265 2.13 -23.24 7.83
C SER A 265 3.47 -23.96 7.71
N LEU A 266 3.50 -25.27 7.96
CA LEU A 266 4.70 -26.10 7.84
C LEU A 266 5.19 -26.20 6.39
N ARG A 267 4.29 -26.16 5.40
CA ARG A 267 4.65 -26.09 3.98
C ARG A 267 5.14 -24.71 3.55
N VAL A 268 4.55 -23.65 4.09
CA VAL A 268 4.95 -22.26 3.79
C VAL A 268 6.42 -22.01 4.15
N ILE A 269 6.88 -22.55 5.27
CA ILE A 269 8.26 -22.37 5.76
C ILE A 269 9.26 -23.39 5.19
N ASP A 270 8.81 -24.42 4.49
CA ASP A 270 9.66 -25.50 3.93
C ASP A 270 10.86 -24.95 3.14
N PRO A 271 10.70 -23.92 2.27
CA PRO A 271 11.81 -23.37 1.50
C PRO A 271 12.71 -22.39 2.27
N ILE A 272 12.41 -22.08 3.55
CA ILE A 272 13.17 -21.13 4.37
C ILE A 272 14.29 -21.88 5.10
N PRO A 273 15.56 -21.48 4.92
CA PRO A 273 16.71 -22.21 5.45
C PRO A 273 16.98 -22.01 6.95
N ASP A 274 16.55 -20.89 7.53
CA ASP A 274 16.74 -20.55 8.95
C ASP A 274 15.41 -20.04 9.49
N ILE A 275 14.80 -20.80 10.41
CA ILE A 275 13.47 -20.50 10.95
C ILE A 275 13.47 -20.41 12.48
N GLU A 276 14.64 -20.49 13.13
CA GLU A 276 14.76 -20.59 14.58
C GLU A 276 14.00 -19.44 15.27
N ASP A 277 14.35 -18.19 14.93
CA ASP A 277 13.75 -17.00 15.51
C ASP A 277 12.26 -16.89 15.19
N LEU A 278 11.84 -17.23 13.96
CA LEU A 278 10.44 -17.21 13.53
C LEU A 278 9.57 -18.15 14.36
N VAL A 279 10.01 -19.41 14.50
CA VAL A 279 9.26 -20.44 15.23
C VAL A 279 9.25 -20.11 16.71
N LYS A 280 10.38 -19.67 17.26
CA LYS A 280 10.50 -19.23 18.64
C LYS A 280 9.52 -18.10 18.97
N GLU A 281 9.52 -17.03 18.16
CA GLU A 281 8.61 -15.90 18.33
C GLU A 281 7.14 -16.35 18.27
N THR A 282 6.80 -17.18 17.27
CA THR A 282 5.43 -17.71 17.11
C THR A 282 5.03 -18.56 18.33
N ASN A 283 5.94 -19.38 18.84
CA ASN A 283 5.74 -20.22 20.01
C ASN A 283 5.51 -19.38 21.28
N GLU A 284 6.28 -18.31 21.47
CA GLU A 284 6.12 -17.36 22.58
C GLU A 284 4.73 -16.69 22.55
N VAL A 285 4.27 -16.24 21.38
CA VAL A 285 2.93 -15.65 21.23
C VAL A 285 1.83 -16.68 21.51
N CYS A 286 1.99 -17.92 21.04
CA CYS A 286 1.04 -19.00 21.33
C CYS A 286 0.95 -19.26 22.85
N LYS A 287 2.09 -19.34 23.55
CA LYS A 287 2.14 -19.54 25.02
C LYS A 287 1.53 -18.38 25.80
N ALA A 288 1.65 -17.15 25.30
CA ALA A 288 1.09 -15.96 25.93
C ALA A 288 -0.43 -15.80 25.73
N SER A 289 -1.04 -16.59 24.84
CA SER A 289 -2.47 -16.50 24.51
C SER A 289 -3.36 -17.02 25.64
N VAL A 290 -4.46 -16.34 25.93
CA VAL A 290 -5.39 -16.72 27.01
C VAL A 290 -6.85 -16.76 26.51
N PRO A 291 -7.59 -17.86 26.71
CA PRO A 291 -7.13 -19.16 27.21
C PRO A 291 -6.52 -20.02 26.09
N LEU A 292 -5.34 -20.58 26.34
CA LEU A 292 -4.73 -21.59 25.46
C LEU A 292 -5.32 -22.98 25.81
N HIS A 293 -6.18 -23.52 24.94
CA HIS A 293 -6.77 -24.88 25.06
C HIS A 293 -6.48 -25.78 23.85
N PRO A 294 -5.21 -26.00 23.48
CA PRO A 294 -4.81 -26.75 22.29
C PRO A 294 -5.26 -28.21 22.35
N GLU A 295 -5.41 -28.78 23.55
CA GLU A 295 -5.92 -30.13 23.77
C GLU A 295 -7.35 -30.34 23.27
N ARG A 296 -8.12 -29.26 23.13
CA ARG A 296 -9.49 -29.26 22.58
C ARG A 296 -9.55 -28.83 21.11
N ALA A 297 -8.40 -28.49 20.51
CA ALA A 297 -8.34 -28.08 19.11
C ALA A 297 -8.30 -29.28 18.16
N TRP A 298 -7.79 -30.43 18.63
CA TRP A 298 -7.60 -31.65 17.84
C TRP A 298 -8.41 -32.80 18.46
N ASP A 299 -9.68 -32.93 18.10
CA ASP A 299 -10.59 -33.87 18.77
C ASP A 299 -10.47 -35.32 18.25
N ASP A 300 -9.83 -35.54 17.09
CA ASP A 300 -9.71 -36.86 16.47
C ASP A 300 -8.27 -37.34 16.27
N LEU A 301 -8.08 -38.66 16.36
CA LEU A 301 -6.78 -39.33 16.25
C LEU A 301 -6.14 -39.15 14.87
N VAL A 302 -6.93 -39.08 13.79
CA VAL A 302 -6.43 -38.97 12.41
C VAL A 302 -5.78 -37.60 12.22
N THR A 303 -6.43 -36.54 12.70
CA THR A 303 -5.87 -35.19 12.69
C THR A 303 -4.57 -35.11 13.47
N LYS A 304 -4.52 -35.69 14.68
CA LYS A 304 -3.28 -35.73 15.49
C LYS A 304 -2.14 -36.45 14.76
N GLN A 305 -2.40 -37.60 14.15
CA GLN A 305 -1.40 -38.35 13.38
C GLN A 305 -0.91 -37.58 12.16
N ARG A 306 -1.81 -36.88 11.45
CA ARG A 306 -1.45 -36.06 10.29
C ARG A 306 -0.57 -34.87 10.68
N LEU A 307 -0.92 -34.18 11.77
CA LEU A 307 -0.12 -33.07 12.29
C LEU A 307 1.25 -33.56 12.75
N ASP A 308 1.30 -34.67 13.50
CA ASP A 308 2.53 -35.29 13.95
C ASP A 308 3.45 -35.62 12.77
N ALA A 309 2.94 -36.33 11.76
CA ALA A 309 3.71 -36.69 10.57
C ALA A 309 4.27 -35.46 9.82
N ALA A 310 3.50 -34.37 9.73
CA ALA A 310 3.95 -33.14 9.09
C ALA A 310 5.09 -32.45 9.89
N PHE A 311 4.98 -32.41 11.22
CA PHE A 311 6.07 -31.91 12.07
C PHE A 311 7.32 -32.79 11.94
N GLN A 312 7.18 -34.12 11.97
CA GLN A 312 8.32 -35.03 11.81
C GLN A 312 9.02 -34.85 10.47
N GLN A 313 8.26 -34.65 9.40
CA GLN A 313 8.83 -34.33 8.10
C GLN A 313 9.69 -33.07 8.19
N GLN A 314 9.14 -31.96 8.69
CA GLN A 314 9.86 -30.69 8.80
C GLN A 314 11.11 -30.78 9.69
N ILE A 315 10.99 -31.46 10.83
CA ILE A 315 12.10 -31.64 11.78
C ILE A 315 13.23 -32.46 11.14
N GLY A 316 12.90 -33.49 10.33
CA GLY A 316 13.87 -34.45 9.81
C GLY A 316 14.87 -33.89 8.79
N HIS A 317 14.59 -32.74 8.17
CA HIS A 317 15.46 -32.14 7.15
C HIS A 317 16.01 -30.76 7.53
N ARG A 318 15.86 -30.34 8.80
CA ARG A 318 16.30 -29.02 9.30
C ARG A 318 17.53 -29.12 10.18
N SER A 319 18.12 -27.96 10.50
CA SER A 319 19.21 -27.84 11.48
C SER A 319 18.76 -28.30 12.87
N ALA A 320 19.71 -28.53 13.77
CA ALA A 320 19.38 -28.94 15.14
C ALA A 320 18.60 -27.85 15.89
N GLU A 321 18.96 -26.60 15.64
CA GLU A 321 18.37 -25.40 16.23
C GLU A 321 16.90 -25.22 15.76
N ASP A 322 16.67 -25.29 14.45
CA ASP A 322 15.32 -25.24 13.86
C ASP A 322 14.45 -26.41 14.37
N ALA A 323 15.02 -27.62 14.39
CA ALA A 323 14.34 -28.82 14.85
C ALA A 323 13.90 -28.68 16.32
N GLU A 324 14.76 -28.11 17.17
CA GLU A 324 14.42 -27.83 18.57
C GLU A 324 13.22 -26.89 18.68
N GLN A 325 13.21 -25.78 17.93
CA GLN A 325 12.09 -24.83 17.98
C GLN A 325 10.77 -25.45 17.49
N LEU A 326 10.81 -26.26 16.42
CA LEU A 326 9.63 -26.98 15.92
C LEU A 326 9.12 -28.01 16.92
N TRP A 327 10.01 -28.70 17.65
CA TRP A 327 9.62 -29.58 18.76
C TRP A 327 8.93 -28.81 19.88
N GLN A 328 9.47 -27.64 20.26
CA GLN A 328 8.86 -26.81 21.29
C GLN A 328 7.49 -26.28 20.86
N LEU A 329 7.33 -25.86 19.60
CA LEU A 329 6.04 -25.43 19.05
C LEU A 329 5.03 -26.59 19.05
N LYS A 330 5.42 -27.77 18.56
CA LYS A 330 4.60 -28.98 18.58
C LYS A 330 4.10 -29.31 20.00
N ALA A 331 4.97 -29.20 21.00
CA ALA A 331 4.61 -29.41 22.40
C ALA A 331 3.60 -28.38 22.91
N THR A 332 3.78 -27.09 22.58
CA THR A 332 2.82 -26.02 22.90
C THR A 332 1.44 -26.28 22.30
N LEU A 333 1.37 -26.92 21.13
CA LEU A 333 0.13 -27.30 20.47
C LEU A 333 -0.52 -28.57 21.05
N GLY A 334 0.01 -29.13 22.15
CA GLY A 334 -0.56 -30.30 22.81
C GLY A 334 -0.50 -31.59 21.99
N LEU A 335 0.38 -31.65 20.98
CA LEU A 335 0.59 -32.83 20.15
C LEU A 335 1.52 -33.82 20.86
N PRO A 336 1.30 -35.14 20.72
CA PRO A 336 1.99 -36.15 21.51
C PRO A 336 3.51 -36.09 21.31
N PRO A 337 4.29 -36.18 22.41
CA PRO A 337 5.71 -36.45 22.32
C PRO A 337 5.89 -37.96 22.08
N PHE A 338 6.11 -38.31 20.82
CA PHE A 338 6.42 -39.65 20.32
C PHE A 338 5.26 -40.65 20.28
#